data_AF-A0A965CYP9-F1
#
_entry.id   AF-A0A965CYP9-F1
#
_cell.length_a   1.000
_cell.length_b   1.000
_cell.length_c   1.000
_cell.angle_alpha   90.00
_cell.angle_beta   90.00
_cell.angle_gamma   90.00
#
_symmetry.space_group_name_H-M   'P 1'
#
loop_
_entity.id
_entity.type
_entity.pdbx_description
1 polymer ?
#
loop_
_entity_poly.entity_id
_entity_poly.type
_entity_poly.pdbx_seq_one_letter_code
_entity_poly.pdbx_strand_id
1 'polypeptide(L)'
;MTELFIGLMSGTSLDGVDGVLVDLATAVPQHIAHSHQAFPPALREELLALNVPGPNELARAAQAANALSKIYAETVSALVKQQPQRAVRAIGCHGQTVRHQPADG
;
A
#
# COMPACT_ATOMS: atom_id res chain seq x y z
N MET A 1 -18.61 -0.12 -20.53
CA MET A 1 -18.21 -1.18 -19.56
C MET A 1 -17.32 -0.50 -18.54
N THR A 2 -17.35 -0.88 -17.26
CA THR A 2 -16.49 -0.23 -16.26
C THR A 2 -15.21 -1.02 -16.05
N GLU A 3 -14.10 -0.35 -15.78
CA GLU A 3 -12.81 -0.98 -15.54
C GLU A 3 -12.22 -0.49 -14.22
N LEU A 4 -12.58 -1.15 -13.12
CA LEU A 4 -12.16 -0.76 -11.78
C LEU A 4 -10.78 -1.29 -11.42
N PHE A 5 -9.93 -0.41 -10.91
CA PHE A 5 -8.60 -0.72 -10.37
C PHE A 5 -8.41 -0.07 -9.01
N ILE A 6 -7.58 -0.69 -8.17
CA ILE A 6 -7.13 -0.08 -6.92
C ILE A 6 -5.66 0.30 -7.03
N GLY A 7 -5.31 1.52 -6.63
CA GLY A 7 -3.93 1.94 -6.41
C GLY A 7 -3.65 2.02 -4.91
N LEU A 8 -2.53 1.44 -4.45
CA LEU A 8 -2.05 1.54 -3.07
C LEU A 8 -0.67 2.21 -3.04
N MET A 9 -0.51 3.17 -2.13
CA MET A 9 0.73 3.90 -1.90
C MET A 9 0.99 4.07 -0.41
N SER A 10 2.24 3.91 0.00
CA SER A 10 2.71 4.33 1.32
C SER A 10 3.98 5.16 1.15
N GLY A 11 3.93 6.40 1.63
CA GLY A 11 5.01 7.36 1.49
C GLY A 11 6.16 7.12 2.47
N THR A 12 7.24 7.87 2.31
CA THR A 12 8.37 7.86 3.24
C THR A 12 8.06 8.51 4.59
N SER A 13 6.91 9.18 4.73
CA SER A 13 6.38 9.69 6.01
C SER A 13 6.03 8.56 6.99
N LEU A 14 5.79 7.34 6.49
CA LEU A 14 5.39 6.17 7.27
C LEU A 14 4.17 6.46 8.18
N ASP A 15 3.24 7.28 7.70
CA ASP A 15 1.98 7.61 8.36
C ASP A 15 0.90 6.55 8.11
N GLY A 16 0.93 5.90 6.96
CA GLY A 16 0.00 4.81 6.65
C GLY A 16 0.00 4.40 5.19
N VAL A 17 -1.10 3.77 4.79
CA VAL A 17 -1.39 3.36 3.41
C VAL A 17 -2.56 4.16 2.89
N ASP A 18 -2.34 4.87 1.80
CA ASP A 18 -3.40 5.43 0.98
C ASP A 18 -3.80 4.44 -0.10
N GLY A 19 -5.10 4.26 -0.26
CA GLY A 19 -5.70 3.49 -1.32
C GLY A 19 -6.73 4.32 -2.08
N VAL A 20 -6.74 4.18 -3.40
CA VAL A 20 -7.75 4.78 -4.27
C VAL A 20 -8.39 3.71 -5.15
N LEU A 21 -9.70 3.80 -5.34
CA LEU A 21 -10.46 3.05 -6.33
C LEU A 21 -10.72 3.98 -7.51
N VAL A 22 -10.31 3.56 -8.70
CA VAL A 22 -10.44 4.34 -9.93
C VAL A 22 -11.13 3.53 -11.02
N ASP A 23 -11.94 4.21 -11.84
CA ASP A 23 -12.46 3.65 -13.08
C ASP A 23 -11.63 4.17 -14.26
N LEU A 24 -11.02 3.23 -14.99
CA LEU A 24 -10.15 3.49 -16.13
C LEU A 24 -10.80 3.16 -17.47
N ALA A 25 -12.12 2.96 -17.51
CA ALA A 25 -12.84 2.63 -18.73
C ALA A 25 -12.81 3.73 -19.82
N THR A 26 -12.37 4.95 -19.47
CA THR A 26 -12.28 6.09 -20.39
C THR A 26 -10.90 6.73 -20.35
N ALA A 27 -10.59 7.59 -21.32
CA ALA A 27 -9.30 8.27 -21.42
C ALA A 27 -8.96 9.14 -20.19
N VAL A 28 -9.97 9.61 -19.45
CA VAL A 28 -9.79 10.35 -18.21
C VAL A 28 -10.11 9.43 -17.03
N PRO A 29 -9.14 9.12 -16.16
CA PRO A 29 -9.40 8.33 -14.96
C PRO A 29 -10.46 8.99 -14.07
N GLN A 30 -11.44 8.20 -13.62
CA GLN A 30 -12.45 8.67 -12.67
C GLN A 30 -12.11 8.16 -11.27
N HIS A 31 -11.92 9.07 -10.33
CA HIS A 31 -11.79 8.72 -8.91
C HIS A 31 -13.15 8.32 -8.34
N ILE A 32 -13.23 7.12 -7.77
CA ILE A 32 -14.47 6.56 -7.22
C ILE A 32 -14.46 6.64 -5.69
N ALA A 33 -13.34 6.27 -5.06
CA ALA A 33 -13.22 6.22 -3.61
C ALA A 33 -11.77 6.33 -3.16
N HIS A 34 -11.58 6.81 -1.93
CA HIS A 34 -10.30 6.82 -1.21
C HIS A 34 -10.46 6.16 0.16
N SER A 35 -9.38 5.57 0.65
CA SER A 35 -9.27 5.03 2.01
C SER A 35 -7.85 5.22 2.50
N HIS A 36 -7.70 5.64 3.75
CA HIS A 36 -6.42 5.71 4.44
C HIS A 36 -6.42 4.75 5.64
N GLN A 37 -5.34 3.99 5.81
CA GLN A 37 -5.11 3.15 7.00
C GLN A 37 -3.79 3.54 7.64
N ALA A 38 -3.85 4.09 8.86
CA ALA A 38 -2.66 4.48 9.59
C ALA A 38 -1.82 3.25 9.99
N PHE A 39 -0.50 3.39 10.00
CA PHE A 39 0.36 2.33 10.52
C PHE A 39 0.24 2.21 12.03
N PRO A 40 0.11 0.98 12.57
CA PRO A 40 0.32 0.75 14.00
C PRO A 40 1.69 1.28 14.43
N PRO A 41 1.82 1.93 15.59
CA PRO A 41 3.09 2.52 16.03
C PRO A 41 4.28 1.56 15.97
N ALA A 42 4.09 0.31 16.41
CA ALA A 42 5.13 -0.72 16.37
C ALA A 42 5.59 -1.07 14.94
N LEU A 43 4.68 -1.09 13.97
CA LEU A 43 5.05 -1.33 12.57
C LEU A 43 5.81 -0.13 12.00
N ARG A 44 5.36 1.09 12.30
CA ARG A 44 6.05 2.32 11.88
C ARG A 44 7.47 2.37 12.43
N GLU A 45 7.65 2.08 13.72
CA GLU A 45 8.96 2.01 14.37
C GLU A 45 9.85 0.94 13.74
N GLU A 46 9.30 -0.24 13.45
CA GLU A 46 10.06 -1.32 12.82
C GLU A 46 10.49 -0.97 11.39
N LEU A 47 9.59 -0.38 10.60
CA LEU A 47 9.91 0.12 9.25
C LEU A 47 10.98 1.21 9.30
N LEU A 48 10.90 2.15 10.26
CA LEU A 48 11.94 3.16 10.51
C LEU A 48 13.28 2.53 10.89
N ALA A 49 13.28 1.57 11.82
CA ALA A 49 14.50 0.90 12.24
C ALA A 49 15.12 0.09 11.10
N LEU A 50 14.29 -0.51 10.23
CA LEU A 50 14.74 -1.16 9.03
C LEU A 50 15.38 -0.21 8.03
N ASN A 51 15.24 1.14 8.14
CA ASN A 51 15.91 2.15 7.29
C ASN A 51 17.43 2.28 7.54
N VAL A 52 17.94 1.68 8.61
CA VAL A 52 19.36 1.72 9.00
C VAL A 52 19.89 0.29 9.14
N PRO A 53 21.16 -0.02 8.79
CA PRO A 53 21.75 -1.33 9.00
C PRO A 53 21.61 -1.82 10.45
N GLY A 54 21.37 -3.11 10.64
CA GLY A 54 21.12 -3.66 11.96
C GLY A 54 21.15 -5.19 12.03
N PRO A 55 21.02 -5.76 13.23
CA PRO A 55 20.98 -7.20 13.37
C PRO A 55 19.70 -7.79 12.78
N ASN A 56 19.83 -8.95 12.13
CA ASN A 56 18.71 -9.78 11.68
C ASN A 56 17.71 -9.08 10.73
N GLU A 57 18.19 -8.15 9.88
CA GLU A 57 17.35 -7.33 8.99
C GLU A 57 16.45 -8.15 8.06
N LEU A 58 16.89 -9.30 7.56
CA LEU A 58 16.09 -10.12 6.64
C LEU A 58 14.84 -10.70 7.31
N ALA A 59 14.98 -11.29 8.49
CA ALA A 59 13.85 -11.87 9.21
C ALA A 59 12.88 -10.78 9.68
N ARG A 60 13.43 -9.67 10.16
CA ARG A 60 12.68 -8.47 10.56
C ARG A 60 11.88 -7.87 9.40
N ALA A 61 12.52 -7.69 8.24
CA ALA A 61 11.87 -7.21 7.03
C ALA A 61 10.74 -8.14 6.57
N ALA A 62 10.94 -9.46 6.63
CA ALA A 62 9.90 -10.43 6.30
C ALA A 62 8.68 -10.33 7.25
N GLN A 63 8.92 -10.15 8.55
CA GLN A 63 7.85 -9.95 9.53
C GLN A 63 7.10 -8.63 9.31
N ALA A 64 7.83 -7.54 9.07
CA ALA A 64 7.25 -6.24 8.77
C ALA A 64 6.43 -6.28 7.46
N ALA A 65 6.93 -6.95 6.41
CA ALA A 65 6.22 -7.12 5.14
C ALA A 65 4.89 -7.88 5.31
N ASN A 66 4.86 -8.90 6.18
CA ASN A 66 3.62 -9.62 6.49
C ASN A 66 2.60 -8.74 7.23
N ALA A 67 3.05 -7.93 8.18
CA ALA A 67 2.19 -6.98 8.89
C ALA A 67 1.64 -5.91 7.94
N LEU A 68 2.50 -5.35 7.10
CA LEU A 68 2.16 -4.37 6.07
C LEU A 68 1.14 -4.92 5.05
N SER A 69 1.31 -6.17 4.62
CA SER A 69 0.39 -6.83 3.69
C SER A 69 -1.04 -6.96 4.26
N LYS A 70 -1.19 -7.12 5.58
CA LYS A 70 -2.50 -7.12 6.23
C LYS A 70 -3.17 -5.76 6.13
N ILE A 71 -2.42 -4.68 6.35
CA ILE A 71 -2.92 -3.31 6.22
C ILE A 71 -3.33 -3.03 4.76
N TYR A 72 -2.55 -3.50 3.78
CA TYR A 72 -2.95 -3.43 2.37
C TYR A 72 -4.27 -4.14 2.10
N ALA A 73 -4.46 -5.35 2.63
CA ALA A 73 -5.71 -6.09 2.47
C ALA A 73 -6.89 -5.37 3.16
N GLU A 74 -6.67 -4.72 4.31
CA GLU A 74 -7.67 -3.91 5.00
C GLU A 74 -8.06 -2.67 4.18
N THR A 75 -7.08 -1.93 3.64
CA THR A 75 -7.33 -0.78 2.75
C THR A 75 -8.12 -1.21 1.51
N VAL A 76 -7.72 -2.30 0.85
CA VAL A 76 -8.44 -2.86 -0.30
C VAL A 76 -9.87 -3.25 0.07
N SER A 77 -10.05 -3.93 1.21
CA SER A 77 -11.37 -4.34 1.68
C SER A 77 -12.27 -3.14 1.96
N ALA A 78 -11.72 -2.05 2.51
CA ALA A 78 -12.46 -0.81 2.74
C ALA A 78 -12.92 -0.17 1.42
N LEU A 79 -12.08 -0.18 0.38
CA LEU A 79 -12.42 0.35 -0.95
C LEU A 79 -13.45 -0.51 -1.68
N VAL A 80 -13.29 -1.84 -1.69
CA VAL A 80 -14.23 -2.76 -2.35
C VAL A 80 -15.64 -2.65 -1.76
N LYS A 81 -15.75 -2.44 -0.44
CA LYS A 81 -17.04 -2.21 0.23
C LYS A 81 -17.78 -0.97 -0.28
N GLN A 82 -17.10 0.00 -0.89
CA GLN A 82 -17.76 1.18 -1.47
C GLN A 82 -18.39 0.90 -2.84
N GLN A 83 -18.00 -0.19 -3.52
CA GLN A 83 -18.54 -0.60 -4.82
C GLN A 83 -18.79 -2.12 -4.87
N PRO A 84 -19.64 -2.68 -3.97
CA PRO A 84 -19.73 -4.12 -3.76
C PRO A 84 -20.28 -4.91 -4.95
N GLN A 85 -20.98 -4.25 -5.88
CA GLN A 85 -21.55 -4.89 -7.07
C GLN A 85 -20.60 -4.93 -8.27
N ARG A 86 -19.41 -4.32 -8.17
CA ARG A 86 -18.47 -4.17 -9.29
C ARG A 86 -17.16 -4.88 -8.96
N ALA A 87 -16.69 -5.72 -9.89
CA ALA A 87 -15.42 -6.41 -9.73
C ALA A 87 -14.24 -5.46 -9.95
N VAL A 88 -13.27 -5.48 -9.04
CA VAL A 88 -11.96 -4.85 -9.22
C VAL A 88 -11.10 -5.78 -10.07
N ARG A 89 -10.55 -5.26 -11.17
CA ARG A 89 -9.76 -6.01 -12.15
C ARG A 89 -8.35 -6.32 -11.64
N ALA A 90 -7.69 -5.33 -11.02
CA ALA A 90 -6.36 -5.49 -10.46
C ALA A 90 -6.06 -4.44 -9.38
N ILE A 91 -5.00 -4.70 -8.62
CA ILE A 91 -4.44 -3.79 -7.63
C ILE A 91 -3.02 -3.44 -8.08
N GLY A 92 -2.74 -2.15 -8.24
CA GLY A 92 -1.39 -1.61 -8.34
C GLY A 92 -0.90 -1.25 -6.94
N CYS A 93 0.13 -1.92 -6.44
CA CYS A 93 0.69 -1.65 -5.12
C CYS A 93 2.14 -1.21 -5.27
N HIS A 94 2.43 0.04 -4.90
CA HIS A 94 3.81 0.54 -4.84
C HIS A 94 4.62 -0.21 -3.77
N GLY A 95 3.95 -0.57 -2.66
CA GLY A 95 4.60 -1.11 -1.48
C GLY A 95 5.16 -0.01 -0.56
N GLN A 96 6.00 -0.43 0.38
CA GLN A 96 6.77 0.46 1.25
C GLN A 96 8.24 0.38 0.88
N THR A 97 8.84 1.52 0.56
CA THR A 97 10.28 1.60 0.36
C THR A 97 11.00 1.40 1.70
N VAL A 98 11.93 0.45 1.74
CA VAL A 98 12.86 0.23 2.87
C VAL A 98 14.25 0.77 2.54
N ARG A 99 14.72 0.60 1.31
CA ARG A 99 15.95 1.21 0.76
C ARG A 99 15.68 1.69 -0.66
N HIS A 100 16.35 2.77 -1.06
CA HIS A 100 16.39 3.24 -2.43
C HIS A 100 17.82 3.73 -2.74
N GLN A 101 18.57 2.95 -3.51
CA GLN A 101 19.98 3.22 -3.84
C GLN A 101 20.22 3.05 -5.36
N PRO A 102 19.61 3.89 -6.22
CA PRO A 102 19.78 3.78 -7.67
C PRO A 102 21.18 4.15 -8.15
N ALA A 103 21.94 4.94 -7.37
CA ALA A 103 23.28 5.40 -7.73
C ALA A 103 24.38 4.37 -7.45
N ASP A 104 24.11 3.40 -6.57
CA ASP A 104 25.05 2.34 -6.19
C ASP A 104 24.77 1.03 -6.96
N GLY A 105 23.97 1.11 -8.04
CA GLY A 105 23.49 -0.01 -8.87
C GLY A 105 24.24 -0.17 -10.18
#